data_AF-D1W444-F1
#
_entry.id   AF-D1W444-F1
#
_cell.length_a   1.000
_cell.length_b   1.000
_cell.length_c   1.000
_cell.angle_alpha   90.00
_cell.angle_beta   90.00
_cell.angle_gamma   90.00
#
_symmetry.space_group_name_H-M   'P 1'
#
loop_
_entity.id
_entity.type
_entity.pdbx_description
1 polymer ?
#
loop_
_entity_poly.entity_id
_entity_poly.type
_entity_poly.pdbx_seq_one_letter_code
_entity_poly.pdbx_strand_id
1 'polypeptide(L)'
;MRSMFFGCRSLTSLNLTNFNTKKVTDMYGMFNNCSSLTTIYCNDDWSVGGKVKYHDHMFINCPNLKGEGAAYDSSKTDIEMANPTTGYFTTKTNTGIDHVTAASKVGDGKIYDLSDRQVSKNYKGVVVTNGRKILQC
;
A
#
# COMPACT_ATOMS: atom_id res chain seq x y z
N MET A 1 6.08 4.07 13.50
CA MET A 1 4.63 3.99 13.22
C MET A 1 3.90 3.22 14.33
N ARG A 2 4.25 3.46 15.60
CA ARG A 2 3.61 2.79 16.75
C ARG A 2 2.14 3.19 16.86
N SER A 3 1.25 2.22 17.06
CA SER A 3 -0.16 2.40 17.43
C SER A 3 -0.97 3.41 16.59
N MET A 4 -0.58 3.65 15.33
CA MET A 4 -1.15 4.72 14.53
C MET A 4 -2.66 4.56 14.27
N PHE A 5 -3.14 3.32 14.20
CA PHE A 5 -4.56 2.98 14.02
C PHE A 5 -5.10 2.16 15.19
N PHE A 6 -4.47 2.24 16.36
CA PHE A 6 -4.89 1.47 17.53
C PHE A 6 -6.34 1.82 17.91
N GLY A 7 -7.17 0.78 18.04
CA GLY A 7 -8.56 0.93 18.49
C GLY A 7 -9.49 1.62 17.49
N CYS A 8 -9.10 1.73 16.21
CA CYS A 8 -9.99 2.23 15.16
C CYS A 8 -11.11 1.22 14.82
N ARG A 9 -12.01 1.00 15.78
CA ARG A 9 -13.08 -0.03 15.73
C ARG A 9 -14.10 0.17 14.61
N SER A 10 -14.22 1.37 14.05
CA SER A 10 -15.14 1.68 12.95
C SER A 10 -14.44 1.74 11.59
N LEU A 11 -13.11 1.63 11.53
CA LEU A 11 -12.37 1.61 10.27
C LEU A 11 -12.59 0.28 9.57
N THR A 12 -13.18 0.32 8.38
CA THR A 12 -13.51 -0.89 7.60
C THR A 12 -12.44 -1.23 6.57
N SER A 13 -11.81 -0.21 5.96
CA SER A 13 -10.71 -0.39 5.02
C SER A 13 -9.65 0.68 5.22
N LEU A 14 -8.39 0.33 4.97
CA LEU A 14 -7.27 1.26 5.08
C LEU A 14 -6.39 1.21 3.83
N ASN A 15 -6.04 2.36 3.28
CA ASN A 15 -5.15 2.47 2.14
C ASN A 15 -3.76 2.98 2.57
N LEU A 16 -2.74 2.13 2.45
CA LEU A 16 -1.34 2.43 2.73
C LEU A 16 -0.45 2.41 1.49
N THR A 17 -1.01 2.45 0.26
CA THR A 17 -0.21 2.33 -0.97
C THR A 17 0.86 3.42 -1.13
N ASN A 18 0.71 4.57 -0.46
CA ASN A 18 1.69 5.66 -0.51
C ASN A 18 2.64 5.69 0.70
N PHE A 19 2.58 4.71 1.60
CA PHE A 19 3.46 4.67 2.77
C PHE A 19 4.85 4.16 2.39
N ASN A 20 5.87 4.85 2.88
CA ASN A 20 7.26 4.41 2.81
C ASN A 20 7.70 3.84 4.16
N THR A 21 7.83 2.52 4.24
CA THR A 21 8.19 1.79 5.45
C THR A 21 9.69 1.54 5.60
N LYS A 22 10.53 1.91 4.62
CA LYS A 22 11.95 1.51 4.52
C LYS A 22 12.84 1.92 5.70
N LYS A 23 12.46 2.94 6.46
CA LYS A 23 13.20 3.47 7.63
C LYS A 23 12.50 3.25 8.96
N VAL A 24 11.35 2.58 8.97
CA VAL A 24 10.56 2.38 10.19
C VAL A 24 11.24 1.34 11.07
N THR A 25 11.38 1.65 12.35
CA THR A 25 11.96 0.76 13.37
C THR A 25 10.93 0.27 14.39
N ASP A 26 9.71 0.82 14.35
CA ASP A 26 8.65 0.55 15.33
C ASP A 26 7.28 0.54 14.65
N MET A 27 6.60 -0.59 14.75
CA MET A 27 5.24 -0.86 14.26
C MET A 27 4.36 -1.49 15.36
N TYR A 28 4.77 -1.38 16.63
CA TYR A 28 4.08 -2.00 17.76
C TYR A 28 2.60 -1.61 17.77
N GLY A 29 1.73 -2.62 17.85
CA GLY A 29 0.28 -2.45 18.00
C GLY A 29 -0.39 -1.58 16.93
N MET A 30 0.16 -1.49 15.71
CA MET A 30 -0.30 -0.52 14.70
C MET A 30 -1.80 -0.62 14.38
N PHE A 31 -2.37 -1.83 14.33
CA PHE A 31 -3.79 -2.09 14.02
C PHE A 31 -4.54 -2.77 15.16
N ASN A 32 -3.97 -2.85 16.36
CA ASN A 32 -4.57 -3.58 17.47
C ASN A 32 -5.98 -3.03 17.80
N ASN A 33 -6.94 -3.92 18.05
CA ASN A 33 -8.35 -3.61 18.32
C ASN A 33 -9.09 -2.93 17.14
N CYS A 34 -8.62 -3.05 15.90
CA CYS A 34 -9.36 -2.66 14.70
C CYS A 34 -10.42 -3.70 14.33
N SER A 35 -11.44 -3.85 15.18
CA SER A 35 -12.39 -4.97 15.09
C SER A 35 -13.22 -5.01 13.80
N SER A 36 -13.44 -3.87 13.13
CA SER A 36 -14.21 -3.81 11.87
C SER A 36 -13.34 -3.77 10.63
N LEU A 37 -12.01 -3.76 10.77
CA LEU A 37 -11.09 -3.62 9.64
C LEU A 37 -11.06 -4.92 8.84
N THR A 38 -11.48 -4.85 7.58
CA THR A 38 -11.53 -6.00 6.68
C THR A 38 -10.34 -6.05 5.75
N THR A 39 -9.84 -4.89 5.30
CA THR A 39 -8.84 -4.82 4.23
C THR A 39 -7.81 -3.73 4.49
N ILE A 40 -6.53 -4.09 4.32
CA ILE A 40 -5.40 -3.18 4.35
C ILE A 40 -4.71 -3.23 2.99
N TYR A 41 -4.78 -2.14 2.23
CA TYR A 41 -4.14 -2.05 0.93
C TYR A 41 -2.69 -1.59 1.04
N CYS A 42 -1.78 -2.24 0.31
CA CYS A 42 -0.38 -1.84 0.19
C CYS A 42 0.08 -1.77 -1.27
N ASN A 43 1.22 -1.12 -1.50
CA ASN A 43 1.85 -1.10 -2.81
C ASN A 43 2.61 -2.41 -3.10
N ASP A 44 2.99 -2.58 -4.36
CA ASP A 44 3.71 -3.76 -4.85
C ASP A 44 5.11 -3.90 -4.22
N ASP A 45 5.70 -2.79 -3.77
CA ASP A 45 7.00 -2.72 -3.11
C ASP A 45 6.91 -2.85 -1.57
N TRP A 46 5.75 -3.24 -1.04
CA TRP A 46 5.53 -3.26 0.39
C TRP A 46 6.47 -4.24 1.08
N SER A 47 7.29 -3.69 1.98
CA SER A 47 8.23 -4.47 2.76
C SER A 47 8.26 -3.95 4.18
N VAL A 48 8.02 -4.86 5.12
CA VAL A 48 8.17 -4.66 6.55
C VAL A 48 8.94 -5.85 7.09
N GLY A 49 9.93 -5.59 7.96
CA GLY A 49 10.82 -6.62 8.48
C GLY A 49 12.29 -6.21 8.50
N GLY A 50 13.15 -7.14 8.95
CA GLY A 50 14.62 -7.06 9.08
C GLY A 50 15.18 -5.98 10.02
N LYS A 51 14.58 -4.78 10.01
CA LYS A 51 15.01 -3.58 10.73
C LYS A 51 14.00 -3.11 11.78
N VAL A 52 12.75 -3.56 11.70
CA VAL A 52 11.71 -3.23 12.68
C VAL A 52 12.00 -3.99 13.96
N LYS A 53 12.21 -3.27 15.07
CA LYS A 53 12.60 -3.84 16.37
C LYS A 53 11.43 -4.06 17.30
N TYR A 54 10.39 -3.24 17.17
CA TYR A 54 9.21 -3.28 18.01
C TYR A 54 8.00 -3.49 17.11
N HIS A 55 7.46 -4.69 17.09
CA HIS A 55 6.37 -5.04 16.18
C HIS A 55 5.24 -5.85 16.81
N ASP A 56 5.42 -6.30 18.05
CA ASP A 56 4.44 -7.09 18.78
C ASP A 56 3.02 -6.51 18.73
N HIS A 57 2.05 -7.43 18.80
CA HIS A 57 0.62 -7.13 18.91
C HIS A 57 0.02 -6.34 17.74
N MET A 58 0.64 -6.37 16.56
CA MET A 58 0.26 -5.58 15.39
C MET A 58 -1.22 -5.76 15.00
N PHE A 59 -1.74 -6.99 15.06
CA PHE A 59 -3.09 -7.38 14.60
C PHE A 59 -3.94 -8.09 15.67
N ILE A 60 -3.70 -7.83 16.96
CA ILE A 60 -4.55 -8.38 18.02
C ILE A 60 -5.97 -7.82 17.90
N ASN A 61 -6.97 -8.68 18.09
CA ASN A 61 -8.39 -8.32 18.07
C ASN A 61 -8.84 -7.67 16.75
N CYS A 62 -8.37 -8.23 15.62
CA CYS A 62 -8.76 -7.84 14.26
C CYS A 62 -9.50 -8.99 13.54
N PRO A 63 -10.60 -9.54 14.12
CA PRO A 63 -11.22 -10.79 13.66
C PRO A 63 -11.77 -10.73 12.23
N ASN A 64 -12.02 -9.53 11.71
CA ASN A 64 -12.60 -9.32 10.39
C ASN A 64 -11.56 -9.14 9.27
N LEU A 65 -10.26 -9.13 9.58
CA LEU A 65 -9.21 -9.02 8.57
C LEU A 65 -9.26 -10.21 7.61
N LYS A 66 -9.19 -9.88 6.33
CA LYS A 66 -9.09 -10.84 5.23
C LYS A 66 -8.02 -10.31 4.28
N GLY A 67 -6.83 -10.88 4.39
CA GLY A 67 -5.80 -10.65 3.39
C GLY A 67 -6.15 -11.37 2.10
N GLU A 68 -5.38 -11.07 1.06
CA GLU A 68 -5.55 -11.74 -0.24
C GLU A 68 -5.19 -13.23 -0.15
N GLY A 69 -4.18 -13.57 0.66
CA GLY A 69 -3.70 -14.94 0.86
C GLY A 69 -4.06 -15.61 2.19
N ALA A 70 -4.69 -14.91 3.14
CA ALA A 70 -4.99 -15.47 4.46
C ALA A 70 -6.24 -14.87 5.12
N ALA A 71 -7.05 -15.75 5.72
CA ALA A 71 -8.04 -15.36 6.71
C ALA A 71 -7.35 -15.04 8.05
N TYR A 72 -7.97 -14.19 8.86
CA TYR A 72 -7.46 -13.89 10.20
C TYR A 72 -7.27 -15.15 11.05
N ASP A 73 -6.09 -15.24 11.68
CA ASP A 73 -5.73 -16.25 12.65
C ASP A 73 -5.25 -15.54 13.93
N SER A 74 -5.97 -15.75 15.04
CA SER A 74 -5.67 -15.10 16.32
C SER A 74 -4.33 -15.54 16.93
N SER A 75 -3.70 -16.60 16.40
CA SER A 75 -2.33 -17.00 16.77
C SER A 75 -1.25 -16.29 15.94
N LYS A 76 -1.63 -15.64 14.82
CA LYS A 76 -0.73 -14.94 13.90
C LYS A 76 -1.05 -13.46 13.90
N THR A 77 -0.62 -12.77 14.96
CA THR A 77 -0.99 -11.36 15.17
C THR A 77 0.16 -10.38 14.99
N ASP A 78 1.31 -10.84 14.51
CA ASP A 78 2.55 -10.07 14.47
C ASP A 78 2.96 -9.71 13.02
N ILE A 79 4.10 -9.03 12.85
CA ILE A 79 4.55 -8.42 11.59
C ILE A 79 4.70 -9.39 10.42
N GLU A 80 4.86 -10.69 10.68
CA GLU A 80 4.92 -11.72 9.65
C GLU A 80 3.65 -11.71 8.78
N MET A 81 2.51 -11.29 9.35
CA MET A 81 1.26 -11.17 8.61
C MET A 81 1.07 -9.81 7.92
N ALA A 82 2.01 -8.87 8.05
CA ALA A 82 1.94 -7.57 7.39
C ALA A 82 2.48 -7.63 5.95
N ASN A 83 2.02 -8.60 5.17
CA ASN A 83 2.44 -8.84 3.79
C ASN A 83 1.24 -9.29 2.92
N PRO A 84 1.26 -9.04 1.59
CA PRO A 84 0.12 -9.36 0.73
C PRO A 84 0.06 -10.82 0.24
N THR A 85 1.17 -11.56 0.28
CA THR A 85 1.24 -12.91 -0.31
C THR A 85 0.64 -13.98 0.60
N THR A 86 0.95 -13.92 1.89
CA THR A 86 0.52 -14.89 2.91
C THR A 86 -0.09 -14.23 4.15
N GLY A 87 -0.06 -12.90 4.20
CA GLY A 87 -0.53 -12.11 5.33
C GLY A 87 -1.91 -11.49 5.12
N TYR A 88 -2.20 -10.47 5.92
CA TYR A 88 -3.47 -9.76 5.98
C TYR A 88 -3.58 -8.57 5.04
N PHE A 89 -2.56 -8.34 4.21
CA PHE A 89 -2.55 -7.20 3.30
C PHE A 89 -3.10 -7.64 1.93
N THR A 90 -3.54 -6.66 1.16
CA THR A 90 -3.98 -6.84 -0.23
C THR A 90 -3.19 -5.89 -1.09
N THR A 91 -2.59 -6.41 -2.16
CA THR A 91 -1.85 -5.56 -3.08
C THR A 91 -2.84 -4.71 -3.87
N LYS A 92 -2.63 -3.41 -3.87
CA LYS A 92 -3.33 -2.49 -4.78
C LYS A 92 -2.29 -1.84 -5.67
N THR A 93 -2.25 -2.27 -6.92
CA THR A 93 -1.43 -1.65 -7.95
C THR A 93 -1.87 -0.20 -8.08
N ASN A 94 -0.95 0.73 -7.80
CA ASN A 94 -1.19 2.13 -8.09
C ASN A 94 -1.28 2.25 -9.62
N THR A 95 -2.47 2.54 -10.17
CA THR A 95 -2.66 2.64 -11.63
C THR A 95 -2.04 3.92 -12.24
N GLY A 96 -1.12 4.56 -11.52
CA GLY A 96 -0.50 5.84 -11.85
C GLY A 96 -1.45 7.04 -11.87
N ILE A 97 -2.78 6.85 -11.74
CA ILE A 97 -3.79 7.89 -11.97
C ILE A 97 -4.97 7.74 -10.99
N ASP A 98 -4.71 7.37 -9.73
CA ASP A 98 -5.77 7.34 -8.70
C ASP A 98 -5.99 8.73 -8.08
N HIS A 99 -5.00 9.63 -8.18
CA HIS A 99 -5.09 11.04 -7.80
C HIS A 99 -4.11 11.87 -8.64
N VAL A 100 -4.60 12.83 -9.42
CA VAL A 100 -3.75 13.88 -10.01
C VAL A 100 -3.28 14.76 -8.85
N THR A 101 -2.01 14.65 -8.46
CA THR A 101 -1.39 15.62 -7.55
C THR A 101 -0.68 16.69 -8.38
N ALA A 102 -0.72 17.93 -7.91
CA ALA A 102 -0.05 19.08 -8.57
C ALA A 102 1.49 18.94 -8.67
N ALA A 103 2.07 17.87 -8.11
CA ALA A 103 3.51 17.59 -8.11
C ALA A 103 4.00 16.79 -9.32
N SER A 104 3.12 16.19 -10.12
CA SER A 104 3.49 15.78 -11.48
C SER A 104 3.66 17.07 -12.28
N LYS A 105 4.89 17.47 -12.60
CA LYS A 105 5.17 18.70 -13.36
C LYS A 105 4.47 18.65 -14.72
N VAL A 106 3.22 19.09 -14.77
CA VAL A 106 2.50 19.38 -16.00
C VAL A 106 3.28 20.51 -16.67
N GLY A 107 3.96 20.22 -17.79
CA GLY A 107 4.66 21.23 -18.58
C GLY A 107 6.11 20.95 -18.97
N ASP A 108 6.75 19.84 -18.56
CA ASP A 108 8.11 19.50 -19.02
C ASP A 108 8.15 18.61 -20.28
N GLY A 109 6.99 18.21 -20.81
CA GLY A 109 6.87 17.45 -22.05
C GLY A 109 7.34 15.99 -21.96
N LYS A 110 7.57 15.46 -20.75
CA LYS A 110 7.91 14.05 -20.58
C LYS A 110 6.70 13.14 -20.84
N ILE A 111 7.01 11.92 -21.28
CA ILE A 111 6.05 10.89 -21.68
C ILE A 111 6.36 9.65 -20.85
N TYR A 112 5.33 9.10 -20.22
CA TYR A 112 5.45 7.91 -19.38
C TYR A 112 4.53 6.82 -19.90
N ASP A 113 4.97 5.55 -19.92
CA ASP A 113 4.06 4.44 -20.15
C ASP A 113 3.18 4.17 -18.90
N LEU A 114 2.25 3.22 -19.00
CA LEU A 114 1.37 2.87 -17.89
C LEU A 114 2.08 2.18 -16.71
N SER A 115 3.38 1.89 -16.84
CA SER A 115 4.26 1.37 -15.79
C SER A 115 5.16 2.47 -15.18
N ASP A 116 4.86 3.76 -15.44
CA ASP A 116 5.62 4.93 -14.97
C ASP A 116 7.07 5.01 -15.49
N ARG A 117 7.39 4.25 -16.54
CA ARG A 117 8.70 4.32 -17.20
C ARG A 117 8.70 5.51 -18.16
N GLN A 118 9.68 6.39 -18.04
CA GLN A 118 9.86 7.46 -19.02
C GLN A 118 10.17 6.85 -20.39
N VAL A 119 9.37 7.20 -21.39
CA VAL A 119 9.50 6.72 -22.76
C VAL A 119 9.79 7.88 -23.71
N SER A 120 10.30 7.55 -24.89
CA SER A 120 10.52 8.54 -25.94
C SER A 120 9.22 8.86 -26.68
N LYS A 121 9.22 9.96 -27.42
CA LYS A 121 8.16 10.35 -28.37
C LYS A 121 7.91 9.34 -29.51
N ASN A 122 8.75 8.31 -29.64
CA ASN A 122 8.63 7.26 -30.65
C ASN A 122 8.04 5.96 -30.08
N TYR A 123 7.76 5.89 -28.78
CA TYR A 123 7.11 4.73 -28.17
C TYR A 123 5.70 4.56 -28.74
N LYS A 124 5.32 3.34 -29.09
CA LYS A 124 3.99 3.01 -29.60
C LYS A 124 3.18 2.34 -28.50
N GLY A 125 2.08 2.95 -28.11
CA GLY A 125 1.24 2.45 -27.02
C GLY A 125 0.48 3.56 -26.30
N VAL A 126 -0.25 3.16 -25.25
CA VAL A 126 -0.92 4.11 -24.35
C VAL A 126 0.13 4.74 -23.45
N VAL A 127 0.18 6.06 -23.44
CA VAL A 127 1.12 6.84 -22.61
C VAL A 127 0.39 7.95 -21.86
N VAL A 128 1.03 8.47 -20.82
CA VAL A 128 0.62 9.66 -20.08
C VAL A 128 1.57 10.80 -20.41
N THR A 129 1.02 11.90 -20.91
CA THR A 129 1.77 13.16 -21.11
C THR A 129 0.90 14.34 -20.68
N ASN A 130 1.50 15.31 -19.98
CA ASN A 130 0.77 16.47 -19.43
C ASN A 130 -0.51 16.08 -18.67
N GLY A 131 -0.48 14.96 -17.94
CA GLY A 131 -1.62 14.45 -17.18
C GLY A 131 -2.76 13.86 -18.03
N ARG A 132 -2.57 13.66 -19.34
CA ARG A 132 -3.56 13.05 -20.24
C ARG A 132 -3.08 11.69 -20.73
N LYS A 133 -3.97 10.69 -20.70
CA LYS A 133 -3.78 9.43 -21.43
C LYS A 133 -3.95 9.70 -22.91
N ILE A 134 -2.97 9.32 -23.72
CA ILE A 134 -3.01 9.39 -25.17
C ILE A 134 -2.57 8.06 -25.77
N LEU A 135 -3.12 7.71 -26.93
CA LEU A 135 -2.57 6.64 -27.75
C LEU A 135 -1.50 7.24 -28.66
N GLN A 136 -0.25 6.84 -28.46
CA GLN A 136 0.87 7.22 -29.30
C GLN A 136 1.07 6.14 -30.36
N CYS A 137 0.84 6.48 -31.63
CA CYS A 137 0.81 5.56 -32.77
C CYS A 137 2.02 5.73 -33.70
#